data_AF-L5N8X2-F1
#
_entry.id   AF-L5N8X2-F1
#
_cell.length_a   1.000
_cell.length_b   1.000
_cell.length_c   1.000
_cell.angle_alpha   90.00
_cell.angle_beta   90.00
_cell.angle_gamma   90.00
#
_symmetry.space_group_name_H-M   'P 1'
#
loop_
_entity.id
_entity.type
_entity.pdbx_description
1 polymer ?
#
loop_
_entity_poly.entity_id
_entity_poly.type
_entity_poly.pdbx_seq_one_letter_code
_entity_poly.pdbx_strand_id
1 'polypeptide(L)'
;PDVSVEPVEARVDKSNVHEVVAGADVVVDASDNFPTRYLLNDVCRFEGIPLVHGAIYKFEGQATTLVPDGPCYRCLFPEAPEPGTVPDCATTGVLGVLPGTVGCIQATEAMKILLDEGEVLDARLLFYDAMDMTFETVPYRTNPDCPVCGEGGVDSIEDIDYVESCAISLD
;
A
#
# COMPACT_ATOMS: atom_id res chain seq x y z
N PRO A 1 -13.59 25.29 10.85
CA PRO A 1 -13.22 24.32 9.81
C PRO A 1 -14.23 23.17 9.87
N ASP A 2 -14.70 22.67 8.72
CA ASP A 2 -15.80 21.69 8.65
C ASP A 2 -15.34 20.22 8.69
N VAL A 3 -14.04 19.97 8.95
CA VAL A 3 -13.41 18.64 9.00
C VAL A 3 -13.02 18.31 10.44
N SER A 4 -13.30 17.07 10.87
CA SER A 4 -12.75 16.49 12.11
C SER A 4 -11.45 15.77 11.81
N VAL A 5 -10.46 15.90 12.70
CA VAL A 5 -9.16 15.24 12.58
C VAL A 5 -8.84 14.57 13.90
N GLU A 6 -8.64 13.26 13.87
CA GLU A 6 -8.31 12.44 15.03
C GLU A 6 -6.86 11.94 14.89
N PRO A 7 -5.87 12.60 15.51
CA PRO A 7 -4.49 12.19 15.41
C PRO A 7 -4.21 10.96 16.27
N VAL A 8 -3.50 9.99 15.71
CA VAL A 8 -2.93 8.85 16.44
C VAL A 8 -1.42 9.02 16.53
N GLU A 9 -0.93 9.41 17.71
CA GLU A 9 0.52 9.56 17.96
C GLU A 9 1.15 8.22 18.33
N ALA A 10 1.18 7.29 17.37
CA ALA A 10 1.81 5.99 17.52
C ALA A 10 2.40 5.52 16.20
N ARG A 11 3.41 4.64 16.26
CA ARG A 11 3.84 3.87 15.09
C ARG A 11 2.79 2.79 14.85
N VAL A 12 2.34 2.65 13.60
CA VAL A 12 1.44 1.56 13.21
C VAL A 12 2.24 0.24 13.20
N ASP A 13 1.75 -0.74 13.94
CA ASP A 13 2.27 -2.10 14.03
C ASP A 13 1.15 -3.11 14.32
N LYS A 14 1.49 -4.41 14.40
CA LYS A 14 0.50 -5.48 14.62
C LYS A 14 -0.38 -5.27 15.86
N SER A 15 0.10 -4.57 16.88
CA SER A 15 -0.61 -4.40 18.15
C SER A 15 -1.71 -3.34 18.09
N ASN A 16 -1.68 -2.42 17.13
CA ASN A 16 -2.62 -1.31 17.05
C ASN A 16 -3.30 -1.13 15.69
N VAL A 17 -2.85 -1.82 14.64
CA VAL A 17 -3.33 -1.60 13.27
C VAL A 17 -4.84 -1.75 13.12
N HIS A 18 -5.44 -2.76 13.77
CA HIS A 18 -6.89 -2.98 13.74
C HIS A 18 -7.66 -1.78 14.34
N GLU A 19 -7.15 -1.19 15.42
CA GLU A 19 -7.77 0.00 16.02
C GLU A 19 -7.59 1.23 15.14
N VAL A 20 -6.44 1.34 14.45
CA VAL A 20 -6.10 2.47 13.58
C VAL A 20 -6.97 2.51 12.32
N VAL A 21 -7.28 1.35 11.73
CA VAL A 21 -8.09 1.30 10.50
C VAL A 21 -9.58 1.11 10.76
N ALA A 22 -9.97 0.84 12.00
CA ALA A 22 -11.35 0.57 12.37
C ALA A 22 -12.32 1.67 11.91
N GLY A 23 -13.31 1.29 11.11
CA GLY A 23 -14.36 2.20 10.64
C GLY A 23 -13.92 3.15 9.52
N ALA A 24 -12.72 2.99 8.96
CA ALA A 24 -12.30 3.74 7.79
C ALA A 24 -13.04 3.23 6.54
N ASP A 25 -13.58 4.15 5.73
CA ASP A 25 -14.13 3.83 4.41
C ASP A 25 -13.02 3.55 3.38
N VAL A 26 -11.83 4.13 3.59
CA VAL A 26 -10.63 3.96 2.77
C VAL A 26 -9.40 4.27 3.62
N VAL A 27 -8.34 3.48 3.43
CA VAL A 27 -7.01 3.73 4.03
C VAL A 27 -6.07 4.26 2.96
N VAL A 28 -5.19 5.20 3.32
CA VAL A 28 -4.14 5.72 2.44
C VAL A 28 -2.78 5.35 3.04
N ASP A 29 -2.04 4.48 2.37
CA ASP A 29 -0.67 4.14 2.78
C ASP A 29 0.31 5.18 2.23
N ALA A 30 0.71 6.11 3.09
CA ALA A 30 1.78 7.06 2.87
C ALA A 30 3.05 6.72 3.66
N SER A 31 3.22 5.45 4.04
CA SER A 31 4.39 4.99 4.78
C SER A 31 5.62 4.85 3.88
N ASP A 32 6.80 5.00 4.49
CA ASP A 32 8.09 4.96 3.82
C ASP A 32 8.86 3.65 4.06
N ASN A 33 8.19 2.63 4.62
CA ASN A 33 8.83 1.39 5.03
C ASN A 33 8.00 0.16 4.64
N PHE A 34 8.68 -0.94 4.34
CA PHE A 34 8.03 -2.19 3.94
C PHE A 34 7.14 -2.80 5.03
N PRO A 35 7.56 -2.91 6.30
CA PRO A 35 6.71 -3.47 7.35
C PRO A 35 5.30 -2.88 7.41
N THR A 36 5.17 -1.55 7.48
CA THR A 36 3.86 -0.90 7.54
C THR A 36 3.06 -1.12 6.26
N ARG A 37 3.70 -1.07 5.09
CA ARG A 37 3.05 -1.31 3.79
C ARG A 37 2.43 -2.71 3.71
N TYR A 38 3.19 -3.75 4.05
CA TYR A 38 2.68 -5.13 4.03
C TYR A 38 1.61 -5.34 5.10
N LEU A 39 1.79 -4.79 6.30
CA LEU A 39 0.81 -4.86 7.37
C LEU A 39 -0.52 -4.21 6.98
N LEU A 40 -0.49 -2.99 6.44
CA LEU A 40 -1.70 -2.31 5.98
C LEU A 40 -2.38 -3.07 4.84
N ASN A 41 -1.61 -3.61 3.88
CA ASN A 41 -2.16 -4.46 2.83
C ASN A 41 -2.95 -5.64 3.39
N ASP A 42 -2.34 -6.39 4.31
CA ASP A 42 -2.90 -7.63 4.82
C ASP A 42 -4.14 -7.33 5.68
N VAL A 43 -4.07 -6.36 6.59
CA VAL A 43 -5.21 -5.96 7.44
C VAL A 43 -6.36 -5.39 6.62
N CYS A 44 -6.09 -4.45 5.72
CA CYS A 44 -7.15 -3.86 4.89
C CYS A 44 -7.83 -4.93 4.03
N ARG A 45 -7.08 -5.95 3.57
CA ARG A 45 -7.64 -7.09 2.85
C ARG A 45 -8.57 -7.91 3.74
N PHE A 46 -8.16 -8.24 4.96
CA PHE A 46 -8.97 -9.05 5.88
C PHE A 46 -10.23 -8.30 6.36
N GLU A 47 -10.13 -6.98 6.55
CA GLU A 47 -11.26 -6.16 6.99
C GLU A 47 -12.17 -5.69 5.85
N GLY A 48 -11.81 -5.95 4.60
CA GLY A 48 -12.59 -5.51 3.43
C GLY A 48 -12.56 -4.00 3.23
N ILE A 49 -11.46 -3.34 3.60
CA ILE A 49 -11.26 -1.90 3.48
C ILE A 49 -10.38 -1.63 2.25
N PRO A 50 -10.79 -0.76 1.30
CA PRO A 50 -9.93 -0.32 0.20
C PRO A 50 -8.66 0.40 0.71
N LEU A 51 -7.53 0.11 0.08
CA LEU A 51 -6.24 0.70 0.40
C LEU A 51 -5.65 1.43 -0.83
N VAL A 52 -5.41 2.73 -0.70
CA VAL A 52 -4.69 3.52 -1.70
C VAL A 52 -3.21 3.55 -1.36
N HIS A 53 -2.41 2.87 -2.16
CA HIS A 53 -0.98 2.74 -1.94
C HIS A 53 -0.18 3.74 -2.79
N GLY A 54 0.86 4.32 -2.20
CA GLY A 54 1.86 5.14 -2.87
C GLY A 54 3.27 4.76 -2.43
N ALA A 55 4.22 4.80 -3.36
CA ALA A 55 5.63 4.57 -3.08
C ALA A 55 6.51 5.47 -3.93
N ILE A 56 7.71 5.77 -3.44
CA ILE A 56 8.66 6.66 -4.11
C ILE A 56 10.06 6.08 -3.99
N TYR A 57 10.83 6.22 -5.07
CA TYR A 57 12.25 5.90 -5.09
C TYR A 57 13.00 6.89 -5.99
N LYS A 58 13.92 7.67 -5.43
CA LYS A 58 14.71 8.69 -6.15
C LYS A 58 13.85 9.72 -6.90
N PHE A 59 13.60 9.48 -8.19
CA PHE A 59 12.84 10.33 -9.11
C PHE A 59 11.57 9.64 -9.63
N GLU A 60 11.28 8.43 -9.15
CA GLU A 60 10.17 7.60 -9.59
C GLU A 60 9.10 7.54 -8.50
N GLY A 61 7.84 7.73 -8.88
CA GLY A 61 6.66 7.51 -8.06
C GLY A 61 5.88 6.30 -8.54
N GLN A 62 5.22 5.62 -7.61
CA GLN A 62 4.31 4.52 -7.88
C GLN A 62 3.01 4.75 -7.12
N ALA A 63 1.88 4.35 -7.73
CA ALA A 63 0.58 4.32 -7.07
C ALA A 63 -0.27 3.15 -7.57
N THR A 64 -1.06 2.56 -6.68
CA THR A 64 -2.08 1.58 -7.02
C THR A 64 -3.22 1.62 -6.01
N THR A 65 -4.40 1.15 -6.39
CA THR A 65 -5.53 1.00 -5.48
C THR A 65 -5.78 -0.48 -5.26
N LEU A 66 -5.81 -0.91 -4.01
CA LEU A 66 -6.02 -2.29 -3.61
C LEU A 66 -7.45 -2.39 -3.07
N VAL A 67 -8.33 -3.05 -3.80
CA VAL A 67 -9.74 -3.22 -3.41
C VAL A 67 -10.01 -4.62 -2.84
N PRO A 68 -11.02 -4.81 -1.98
CA PRO A 68 -11.31 -6.09 -1.33
C PRO A 68 -11.53 -7.29 -2.26
N ASP A 69 -11.99 -7.05 -3.50
CA ASP A 69 -12.22 -8.12 -4.49
C ASP A 69 -11.12 -8.21 -5.56
N GLY A 70 -10.09 -7.36 -5.49
CA GLY A 70 -9.01 -7.25 -6.48
C GLY A 70 -7.72 -7.98 -6.05
N PRO A 71 -6.63 -7.89 -6.84
CA PRO A 71 -5.30 -8.34 -6.42
C PRO A 71 -4.74 -7.48 -5.29
N CYS A 72 -4.24 -8.12 -4.22
CA CYS A 72 -3.58 -7.41 -3.13
C CYS A 72 -2.12 -7.04 -3.46
N TYR A 73 -1.46 -6.26 -2.61
CA TYR A 73 -0.06 -5.87 -2.78
C TYR A 73 0.87 -7.08 -2.92
N ARG A 74 0.61 -8.16 -2.16
CA ARG A 74 1.37 -9.42 -2.25
C ARG A 74 1.20 -10.18 -3.57
N CYS A 75 0.16 -9.88 -4.36
CA CYS A 75 0.08 -10.42 -5.73
C CYS A 75 1.10 -9.77 -6.66
N LEU A 76 1.46 -8.52 -6.41
CA LEU A 76 2.43 -7.75 -7.19
C LEU A 76 3.85 -7.93 -6.64
N PHE A 77 4.00 -7.88 -5.32
CA PHE A 77 5.26 -8.05 -4.60
C PHE A 77 5.04 -9.06 -3.45
N PRO A 78 5.29 -10.37 -3.67
CA PRO A 78 4.95 -11.41 -2.69
C PRO A 78 5.58 -11.20 -1.30
N GLU A 79 6.84 -10.75 -1.30
CA GLU A 79 7.65 -10.54 -0.10
C GLU A 79 8.41 -9.22 -0.20
N ALA A 80 8.70 -8.62 0.95
CA ALA A 80 9.58 -7.47 1.01
C ALA A 80 11.00 -7.86 0.55
N PRO A 81 11.73 -6.95 -0.12
CA PRO A 81 13.13 -7.17 -0.45
C PRO A 81 13.95 -7.46 0.82
N GLU A 82 15.00 -8.26 0.69
CA GLU A 82 15.90 -8.55 1.82
C GLU A 82 16.46 -7.25 2.42
N PRO A 83 16.58 -7.16 3.76
CA PRO A 83 17.12 -5.98 4.41
C PRO A 83 18.45 -5.51 3.81
N GLY A 84 18.52 -4.24 3.42
CA GLY A 84 19.72 -3.63 2.84
C GLY A 84 19.89 -3.80 1.33
N THR A 85 19.02 -4.54 0.64
CA THR A 85 19.05 -4.65 -0.83
C THR A 85 18.45 -3.44 -1.54
N VAL A 86 17.42 -2.84 -0.92
CA VAL A 86 16.82 -1.58 -1.38
C VAL A 86 17.25 -0.46 -0.41
N PRO A 87 17.99 0.54 -0.89
CA PRO A 87 18.34 1.71 -0.10
C PRO A 87 17.11 2.46 0.39
N ASP A 88 17.10 2.94 1.64
CA ASP A 88 15.99 3.75 2.13
C ASP A 88 15.99 5.16 1.49
N CYS A 89 14.85 5.84 1.53
CA CYS A 89 14.72 7.20 0.99
C CYS A 89 15.58 8.22 1.75
N ALA A 90 15.78 8.04 3.06
CA ALA A 90 16.54 8.93 3.93
C ALA A 90 18.04 8.94 3.62
N THR A 91 18.56 7.84 3.09
CA THR A 91 19.97 7.60 2.75
C THR A 91 20.24 7.88 1.27
N THR A 92 19.27 7.61 0.40
CA THR A 92 19.40 7.76 -1.07
C THR A 92 19.09 9.18 -1.54
N GLY A 93 18.20 9.88 -0.83
CA GLY A 93 17.62 11.14 -1.28
C GLY A 93 16.50 10.92 -2.30
N VAL A 94 15.49 11.79 -2.21
CA VAL A 94 14.30 11.80 -3.08
C VAL A 94 14.09 13.23 -3.57
N LEU A 95 13.60 13.38 -4.80
CA LEU A 95 13.15 14.67 -5.30
C LEU A 95 11.99 15.19 -4.42
N GLY A 96 12.22 16.25 -3.64
CA GLY A 96 11.28 16.66 -2.57
C GLY A 96 9.84 17.01 -3.00
N VAL A 97 9.61 17.29 -4.28
CA VAL A 97 8.26 17.54 -4.84
C VAL A 97 7.51 16.25 -5.21
N LEU A 98 8.22 15.12 -5.30
CA LEU A 98 7.68 13.83 -5.71
C LEU A 98 6.66 13.29 -4.69
N PRO A 99 6.89 13.34 -3.37
CA PRO A 99 5.87 13.00 -2.37
C PRO A 99 4.58 13.83 -2.49
N GLY A 100 4.70 15.12 -2.79
CA GLY A 100 3.53 15.96 -3.01
C GLY A 100 2.73 15.53 -4.25
N THR A 101 3.41 15.12 -5.31
CA THR A 101 2.76 14.66 -6.55
C THR A 101 2.06 13.32 -6.34
N VAL A 102 2.75 12.33 -5.75
CA VAL A 102 2.16 11.02 -5.46
C VAL A 102 1.05 11.13 -4.43
N GLY A 103 1.18 11.96 -3.40
CA GLY A 103 0.13 12.22 -2.43
C GLY A 103 -1.15 12.80 -3.06
N CYS A 104 -1.03 13.69 -4.05
CA CYS A 104 -2.18 14.17 -4.82
C CYS A 104 -2.85 13.05 -5.65
N ILE A 105 -2.06 12.13 -6.21
CA ILE A 105 -2.58 10.95 -6.92
C ILE A 105 -3.34 10.07 -5.91
N GLN A 106 -2.76 9.77 -4.76
CA GLN A 106 -3.42 8.99 -3.71
C GLN A 106 -4.72 9.65 -3.24
N ALA A 107 -4.72 10.95 -3.00
CA ALA A 107 -5.92 11.70 -2.64
C ALA A 107 -7.00 11.61 -3.74
N THR A 108 -6.60 11.62 -5.01
CA THR A 108 -7.53 11.46 -6.14
C THR A 108 -8.14 10.05 -6.14
N GLU A 109 -7.36 8.99 -5.92
CA GLU A 109 -7.88 7.62 -5.80
C GLU A 109 -8.85 7.49 -4.61
N ALA A 110 -8.52 8.07 -3.46
CA ALA A 110 -9.39 8.05 -2.28
C ALA A 110 -10.72 8.76 -2.56
N MET A 111 -10.70 9.91 -3.25
CA MET A 111 -11.94 10.61 -3.62
C MET A 111 -12.81 9.79 -4.57
N LYS A 112 -12.21 9.08 -5.54
CA LYS A 112 -12.97 8.19 -6.45
C LYS A 112 -13.69 7.08 -5.68
N ILE A 113 -13.03 6.50 -4.68
CA ILE A 113 -13.64 5.50 -3.78
C ILE A 113 -14.80 6.11 -2.99
N LEU A 114 -14.55 7.22 -2.29
CA LEU A 114 -15.54 7.85 -1.40
C LEU A 114 -16.76 8.39 -2.14
N LEU A 115 -16.59 8.83 -3.39
CA LEU A 115 -17.65 9.36 -4.22
C LEU A 115 -18.35 8.27 -5.06
N ASP A 116 -17.80 7.06 -5.12
CA ASP A 116 -18.21 5.98 -6.03
C ASP A 116 -18.23 6.45 -7.51
N GLU A 117 -17.18 7.20 -7.91
CA GLU A 117 -17.11 7.84 -9.22
C GLU A 117 -15.73 7.67 -9.88
N GLY A 118 -15.74 7.25 -11.15
CA GLY A 118 -14.54 7.01 -11.96
C GLY A 118 -13.95 5.60 -11.78
N GLU A 119 -12.80 5.37 -12.41
CA GLU A 119 -12.11 4.08 -12.37
C GLU A 119 -10.84 4.18 -11.51
N VAL A 120 -10.81 3.48 -10.39
CA VAL A 120 -9.65 3.41 -9.49
C VAL A 120 -8.50 2.58 -10.08
N LEU A 121 -7.28 2.75 -9.59
CA LEU A 121 -6.08 2.01 -10.01
C LEU A 121 -6.07 0.53 -9.60
N ASP A 122 -7.24 -0.09 -9.42
CA ASP A 122 -7.34 -1.54 -9.21
C ASP A 122 -6.69 -2.30 -10.37
N ALA A 123 -5.92 -3.33 -10.01
CA ALA A 123 -5.14 -4.16 -10.92
C ALA A 123 -4.21 -3.38 -11.88
N ARG A 124 -3.84 -2.13 -11.55
CA ARG A 124 -3.00 -1.25 -12.37
C ARG A 124 -1.98 -0.50 -11.52
N LEU A 125 -0.69 -0.82 -11.72
CA LEU A 125 0.39 -0.06 -11.12
C LEU A 125 0.72 1.15 -12.00
N LEU A 126 0.44 2.35 -11.49
CA LEU A 126 0.89 3.59 -12.11
C LEU A 126 2.36 3.82 -11.77
N PHE A 127 3.18 4.07 -12.78
CA PHE A 127 4.54 4.56 -12.68
C PHE A 127 4.57 6.03 -13.13
N TYR A 128 5.21 6.87 -12.33
CA TYR A 128 5.49 8.25 -12.62
C TYR A 128 7.00 8.46 -12.66
N ASP A 129 7.56 8.76 -13.83
CA ASP A 129 8.95 9.19 -13.97
C ASP A 129 9.01 10.72 -13.94
N ALA A 130 9.59 11.29 -12.89
CA ALA A 130 9.68 12.75 -12.73
C ALA A 130 10.78 13.39 -13.59
N MET A 131 11.74 12.61 -14.09
CA MET A 131 12.81 13.11 -14.96
C MET A 131 12.29 13.32 -16.38
N ASP A 132 11.57 12.32 -16.89
CA ASP A 132 11.00 12.36 -18.24
C ASP A 132 9.57 12.91 -18.27
N MET A 133 8.96 13.13 -17.09
CA MET A 133 7.58 13.60 -16.91
C MET A 133 6.56 12.68 -17.61
N THR A 134 6.73 11.37 -17.45
CA THR A 134 5.87 10.35 -18.06
C THR A 134 5.04 9.62 -17.01
N PHE A 135 3.87 9.16 -17.44
CA PHE A 135 2.98 8.32 -16.64
C PHE A 135 2.65 7.07 -17.44
N GLU A 136 2.97 5.91 -16.89
CA GLU A 136 2.71 4.61 -17.51
C GLU A 136 1.95 3.72 -16.54
N THR A 137 1.03 2.92 -17.04
CA THR A 137 0.29 1.95 -16.22
C THR A 137 0.64 0.54 -16.64
N VAL A 138 1.05 -0.29 -15.69
CA VAL A 138 1.30 -1.72 -15.90
C VAL A 138 0.16 -2.51 -15.26
N PRO A 139 -0.61 -3.31 -16.02
CA PRO A 139 -1.66 -4.14 -15.44
C PRO A 139 -1.03 -5.33 -14.70
N TYR A 140 -1.63 -5.71 -13.57
CA TYR A 140 -1.31 -6.92 -12.83
C TYR A 140 -2.59 -7.70 -12.52
N ARG A 141 -2.46 -8.90 -11.94
CA ARG A 141 -3.59 -9.81 -11.72
C ARG A 141 -3.46 -10.48 -10.38
N THR A 142 -4.56 -11.04 -9.89
CA THR A 142 -4.55 -11.89 -8.70
C THR A 142 -3.64 -13.08 -8.95
N ASN A 143 -2.70 -13.30 -8.04
CA ASN A 143 -1.87 -14.48 -8.02
C ASN A 143 -2.64 -15.60 -7.28
N PRO A 144 -2.98 -16.73 -7.93
CA PRO A 144 -3.65 -17.85 -7.27
C PRO A 144 -2.89 -18.40 -6.07
N ASP A 145 -1.55 -18.30 -6.11
CA ASP A 145 -0.65 -18.75 -5.05
C ASP A 145 -0.30 -17.62 -4.05
N CYS A 146 -1.08 -16.53 -4.04
CA CYS A 146 -0.85 -15.43 -3.11
C CYS A 146 -1.09 -15.92 -1.67
N PRO A 147 -0.14 -15.72 -0.73
CA PRO A 147 -0.28 -16.23 0.63
C PRO A 147 -1.36 -15.52 1.46
N VAL A 148 -2.03 -14.49 0.93
CA VAL A 148 -3.09 -13.74 1.61
C VAL A 148 -4.42 -13.81 0.88
N CYS A 149 -4.45 -13.62 -0.44
CA CYS A 149 -5.72 -13.63 -1.20
C CYS A 149 -5.86 -14.79 -2.20
N GLY A 150 -4.89 -15.70 -2.23
CA GLY A 150 -4.93 -16.93 -3.00
C GLY A 150 -5.66 -18.06 -2.29
N GLU A 151 -5.81 -19.21 -2.95
CA GLU A 151 -6.43 -20.38 -2.32
C GLU A 151 -5.54 -20.91 -1.19
N GLY A 152 -6.11 -21.05 0.02
CA GLY A 152 -5.36 -21.50 1.20
C GLY A 152 -4.40 -20.45 1.78
N GLY A 153 -4.57 -19.17 1.41
CA GLY A 153 -3.88 -18.06 2.08
C GLY A 153 -4.27 -17.95 3.56
N VAL A 154 -3.41 -17.27 4.33
CA VAL A 154 -3.69 -16.98 5.75
C VAL A 154 -4.89 -16.06 5.88
N ASP A 155 -5.65 -16.22 6.96
CA ASP A 155 -6.87 -15.47 7.25
C ASP A 155 -6.67 -14.35 8.28
N SER A 156 -5.45 -14.22 8.83
CA SER A 156 -5.15 -13.28 9.88
C SER A 156 -3.68 -12.85 9.88
N ILE A 157 -3.36 -11.76 10.60
CA ILE A 157 -2.00 -11.22 10.67
C ILE A 157 -1.14 -11.86 11.78
N GLU A 158 -1.75 -12.63 12.69
CA GLU A 158 -1.11 -13.21 13.86
C GLU A 158 0.11 -14.06 13.48
N ASP A 159 0.00 -14.83 12.39
CA ASP A 159 1.04 -15.75 11.92
C ASP A 159 2.09 -15.10 11.00
N ILE A 160 2.00 -13.79 10.78
CA ILE A 160 2.90 -13.04 9.88
C ILE A 160 3.88 -12.19 10.69
N ASP A 161 5.17 -12.28 10.39
CA ASP A 161 6.19 -11.41 10.97
C ASP A 161 6.60 -10.27 10.01
N TYR A 162 6.49 -9.02 10.46
CA TYR A 162 6.70 -7.80 9.66
C TYR A 162 7.98 -7.07 10.07
N VAL A 163 9.12 -7.76 10.07
CA VAL A 163 10.42 -7.18 10.53
C VAL A 163 11.54 -7.24 9.49
N GLU A 164 11.55 -8.23 8.60
CA GLU A 164 12.60 -8.40 7.58
C GLU A 164 12.01 -8.50 6.15
N SER A 165 11.76 -9.72 5.67
CA SER A 165 11.20 -10.00 4.35
C SER A 165 9.68 -9.90 4.32
N CYS A 166 9.01 -9.71 5.47
CA CYS A 166 7.55 -9.82 5.58
C CYS A 166 7.01 -11.13 4.97
N ALA A 167 7.85 -12.18 4.94
CA ALA A 167 7.52 -13.46 4.35
C ALA A 167 6.49 -14.20 5.19
N ILE A 168 5.64 -14.97 4.52
CA ILE A 168 4.64 -15.81 5.17
C ILE A 168 5.11 -17.25 5.01
N SER A 169 5.41 -17.90 6.13
CA SER A 169 5.70 -19.34 6.15
C SER A 169 4.37 -20.08 6.20
N LEU A 170 3.98 -20.70 5.09
CA LEU A 170 2.86 -21.64 5.05
C LEU A 170 3.42 -23.04 5.38
N ASP A 171 2.88 -23.68 6.43
CA ASP A 171 3.16 -25.09 6.78
C ASP A 171 2.45 -26.08 5.82
#